data_AF-A0A2U4EUE1-F1
#
_entry.id   AF-A0A2U4EUE1-F1
#
_cell.length_a   1.000
_cell.length_b   1.000
_cell.length_c   1.000
_cell.angle_alpha   90.00
_cell.angle_beta   90.00
_cell.angle_gamma   90.00
#
_symmetry.space_group_name_H-M   'P 1'
#
loop_
_entity.id
_entity.type
_entity.pdbx_description
1 polymer ?
#
loop_
_entity_poly.entity_id
_entity_poly.type
_entity_poly.pdbx_seq_one_letter_code
_entity_poly.pdbx_strand_id
1 'polypeptide(L)'
;MQKQIKVLLTLLITLFLAVSCSKDNVTNPIKTKEQMLQQKWKYTNYDGGYDITADKIDDYAGTAVNYSLSIEEIVWYSDNASGMIYCKYTTAPNYRPEVANKYYAIAFKDLTDTTVKISGAYKEGGVYATDELAEAKLEFTEANGYFIYSEFTVAK
;
A
#
# COMPACT_ATOMS: atom_id res chain seq x y z
N MET A 1 -47.59 53.20 -53.83
CA MET A 1 -47.71 51.74 -53.62
C MET A 1 -46.75 51.34 -52.51
N GLN A 2 -47.27 50.60 -51.51
CA GLN A 2 -46.60 49.62 -50.62
C GLN A 2 -45.17 49.91 -50.09
N LYS A 3 -44.79 49.75 -48.82
CA LYS A 3 -45.29 49.04 -47.64
C LYS A 3 -44.40 49.56 -46.48
N GLN A 4 -44.93 49.90 -45.31
CA GLN A 4 -44.91 49.06 -44.08
C GLN A 4 -43.52 48.48 -43.74
N ILE A 5 -42.97 48.47 -42.51
CA ILE A 5 -43.26 49.00 -41.17
C ILE A 5 -42.14 48.39 -40.27
N LYS A 6 -41.93 48.93 -39.07
CA LYS A 6 -41.32 48.32 -37.87
C LYS A 6 -39.80 48.15 -37.76
N VAL A 7 -39.25 49.09 -36.98
CA VAL A 7 -38.27 48.90 -35.90
C VAL A 7 -38.36 47.50 -35.27
N LEU A 8 -37.21 46.81 -35.15
CA LEU A 8 -36.92 46.01 -33.96
C LEU A 8 -35.40 45.85 -33.78
N LEU A 9 -34.84 46.71 -32.92
CA LEU A 9 -33.57 46.45 -32.25
C LEU A 9 -33.72 45.11 -31.51
N THR A 10 -32.95 44.10 -31.90
CA THR A 10 -32.86 42.86 -31.11
C THR A 10 -31.46 42.81 -30.51
N LEU A 11 -31.30 43.45 -29.35
CA LEU A 11 -30.15 43.32 -28.48
C LEU A 11 -30.24 41.94 -27.82
N LEU A 12 -29.54 40.94 -28.37
CA LEU A 12 -29.52 39.59 -27.83
C LEU A 12 -28.58 39.55 -26.62
N ILE A 13 -29.10 39.92 -25.44
CA ILE A 13 -28.43 39.66 -24.16
C ILE A 13 -28.60 38.16 -23.90
N THR A 14 -27.58 37.37 -24.25
CA THR A 14 -27.49 35.98 -23.81
C THR A 14 -27.12 35.98 -22.33
N LEU A 15 -28.14 35.83 -21.50
CA LEU A 15 -27.97 35.46 -20.10
C LEU A 15 -27.45 34.02 -20.08
N PHE A 16 -26.12 33.85 -20.05
CA PHE A 16 -25.55 32.58 -19.63
C PHE A 16 -25.91 32.42 -18.15
N LEU A 17 -26.96 31.65 -17.90
CA LEU A 17 -27.15 31.01 -16.61
C LEU A 17 -25.87 30.22 -16.37
N ALA A 18 -24.96 30.80 -15.58
CA ALA A 18 -23.97 30.02 -14.86
C ALA A 18 -24.78 29.08 -13.98
N VAL A 19 -25.07 27.89 -14.52
CA VAL A 19 -25.38 26.73 -13.69
C VAL A 19 -24.10 26.50 -12.92
N SER A 20 -24.03 27.14 -11.76
CA SER A 20 -23.15 26.74 -10.68
C SER A 20 -23.47 25.27 -10.45
N CYS A 21 -22.62 24.40 -10.98
CA CYS A 21 -22.47 23.05 -10.47
C CYS A 21 -21.90 23.19 -9.06
N SER A 22 -22.75 23.59 -8.11
CA SER A 22 -22.58 23.22 -6.72
C SER A 22 -22.89 21.73 -6.63
N LYS A 23 -21.89 20.95 -6.94
CA LYS A 23 -21.61 19.75 -6.16
C LYS A 23 -20.15 19.83 -5.83
N ASP A 24 -19.88 20.17 -4.58
CA ASP A 24 -18.70 19.65 -3.89
C ASP A 24 -18.79 18.12 -3.91
N ASN A 25 -18.57 17.52 -5.07
CA ASN A 25 -18.16 16.14 -5.15
C ASN A 25 -16.69 16.19 -4.73
N VAL A 26 -16.44 16.28 -3.43
CA VAL A 26 -15.20 15.78 -2.87
C VAL A 26 -15.22 14.27 -3.06
N THR A 27 -15.03 13.83 -4.31
CA THR A 27 -14.51 12.50 -4.56
C THR A 27 -13.09 12.56 -4.06
N ASN A 28 -12.89 12.22 -2.80
CA ASN A 28 -11.56 11.80 -2.35
C ASN A 28 -11.07 10.79 -3.40
N PRO A 29 -9.86 10.98 -3.98
CA PRO A 29 -9.36 10.05 -4.97
C PRO A 29 -9.36 8.65 -4.34
N ILE A 30 -10.06 7.72 -5.00
CA ILE A 30 -10.08 6.31 -4.57
C ILE A 30 -8.65 5.80 -4.73
N LYS A 31 -8.01 5.43 -3.61
CA LYS A 31 -6.67 4.84 -3.63
C LYS A 31 -6.72 3.50 -4.38
N THR A 32 -5.70 3.20 -5.18
CA THR A 32 -5.49 1.83 -5.66
C THR A 32 -5.03 0.94 -4.51
N LYS A 33 -5.18 -0.38 -4.64
CA LYS A 33 -4.69 -1.33 -3.62
C LYS A 33 -3.19 -1.18 -3.34
N GLU A 34 -2.40 -0.84 -4.36
CA GLU A 34 -0.98 -0.54 -4.21
C GLU A 34 -0.78 0.73 -3.37
N GLN A 35 -1.52 1.80 -3.65
CA GLN A 35 -1.47 3.04 -2.86
C GLN A 35 -1.97 2.85 -1.42
N MET A 36 -2.87 1.89 -1.19
CA MET A 36 -3.31 1.51 0.16
C MET A 36 -2.20 0.75 0.89
N LEU A 37 -1.51 -0.18 0.23
CA LEU A 37 -0.42 -0.95 0.84
C LEU A 37 0.84 -0.10 1.07
N GLN A 38 1.20 0.74 0.10
CA GLN A 38 2.42 1.55 0.04
C GLN A 38 2.27 2.82 0.88
N GLN A 39 2.32 2.64 2.18
CA GLN A 39 2.33 3.71 3.17
C GLN A 39 2.99 3.22 4.45
N LYS A 40 3.10 4.11 5.43
CA LYS A 40 3.65 3.79 6.74
C LYS A 40 2.59 3.17 7.64
N TRP A 41 2.85 1.94 8.07
CA TRP A 41 2.05 1.13 8.97
C TRP A 41 2.70 1.05 10.34
N LYS A 42 1.92 1.22 11.39
CA LYS A 42 2.36 1.06 12.78
C LYS A 42 1.57 -0.03 13.49
N TYR A 43 2.23 -0.78 14.35
CA TYR A 43 1.55 -1.70 15.27
C TYR A 43 0.52 -0.93 16.09
N THR A 44 -0.60 -1.58 16.38
CA THR A 44 -1.64 -0.99 17.22
C THR A 44 -1.20 -0.86 18.69
N ASN A 45 -0.31 -1.75 19.14
CA ASN A 45 0.06 -1.90 20.56
C ASN A 45 1.56 -1.68 20.85
N TYR A 46 2.35 -1.26 19.86
CA TYR A 46 3.80 -1.10 19.99
C TYR A 46 4.28 0.05 19.12
N ASP A 47 5.31 0.76 19.57
CA ASP A 47 5.93 1.84 18.80
C ASP A 47 6.91 1.25 17.78
N GLY A 48 6.36 0.78 16.66
CA GLY A 48 7.10 0.22 15.56
C GLY A 48 6.20 -0.13 14.39
N GLY A 49 6.78 -0.63 13.30
CA GLY A 49 6.03 -1.19 12.18
C GLY A 49 6.80 -1.19 10.88
N TYR A 50 6.09 -1.01 9.77
CA TYR A 50 6.66 -1.05 8.42
C TYR A 50 6.42 0.25 7.67
N ASP A 51 7.46 0.78 7.03
CA ASP A 51 7.33 1.81 6.00
C ASP A 51 7.47 1.14 4.63
N ILE A 52 6.36 1.04 3.89
CA ILE A 52 6.30 0.30 2.63
C ILE A 52 6.20 1.30 1.47
N THR A 53 7.15 1.25 0.55
CA THR A 53 7.14 2.01 -0.72
C THR A 53 6.91 1.06 -1.89
N ALA A 54 7.02 1.56 -3.12
CA ALA A 54 6.90 0.76 -4.33
C ALA A 54 7.99 -0.34 -4.45
N ASP A 55 9.16 -0.10 -3.88
CA ASP A 55 10.37 -0.89 -4.10
C ASP A 55 11.12 -1.28 -2.81
N LYS A 56 10.66 -0.81 -1.64
CA LYS A 56 11.38 -0.95 -0.39
C LYS A 56 10.43 -1.15 0.80
N ILE A 57 10.90 -1.88 1.81
CA ILE A 57 10.29 -1.95 3.14
C ILE A 57 11.34 -1.66 4.20
N ASP A 58 11.05 -0.73 5.12
CA ASP A 58 11.81 -0.56 6.36
C ASP A 58 10.99 -1.05 7.55
N ASP A 59 11.57 -1.95 8.35
CA ASP A 59 11.08 -2.25 9.69
C ASP A 59 11.63 -1.21 10.68
N TYR A 60 10.77 -0.65 11.51
CA TYR A 60 11.17 0.34 12.51
C TYR A 60 10.67 0.01 13.91
N ALA A 61 11.44 0.43 14.91
CA ALA A 61 11.06 0.51 16.31
C ALA A 61 11.37 1.92 16.82
N GLY A 62 10.34 2.65 17.24
CA GLY A 62 10.41 4.09 17.49
C GLY A 62 10.94 4.84 16.27
N THR A 63 12.07 5.53 16.43
CA THR A 63 12.71 6.30 15.35
C THR A 63 13.80 5.54 14.60
N ALA A 64 14.13 4.31 15.02
CA ALA A 64 15.22 3.54 14.45
C ALA A 64 14.70 2.53 13.42
N VAL A 65 15.42 2.41 12.30
CA VAL A 65 15.22 1.32 11.34
C VAL A 65 15.99 0.10 11.86
N ASN A 66 15.28 -1.02 12.08
CA ASN A 66 15.88 -2.27 12.54
C ASN A 66 16.48 -3.07 11.38
N TYR A 67 15.79 -3.10 10.24
CA TYR A 67 16.24 -3.73 9.01
C TYR A 67 15.53 -3.14 7.79
N SER A 68 16.12 -3.34 6.61
CA SER A 68 15.60 -2.84 5.34
C SER A 68 15.57 -3.96 4.30
N LEU A 69 14.57 -3.90 3.42
CA LEU A 69 14.30 -4.89 2.40
C LEU A 69 14.10 -4.21 1.04
N SER A 70 14.63 -4.78 -0.04
CA SER A 70 14.17 -4.47 -1.41
C SER A 70 12.99 -5.37 -1.75
N ILE A 71 11.95 -4.81 -2.36
CA ILE A 71 10.80 -5.58 -2.85
C ILE A 71 11.18 -6.18 -4.21
N GLU A 72 11.09 -7.50 -4.30
CA GLU A 72 11.38 -8.24 -5.53
C GLU A 72 10.08 -8.57 -6.27
N GLU A 73 9.03 -8.90 -5.52
CA GLU A 73 7.71 -9.20 -6.07
C GLU A 73 6.59 -9.01 -5.05
N ILE A 74 5.45 -8.51 -5.50
CA ILE A 74 4.20 -8.51 -4.74
C ILE A 74 3.20 -9.42 -5.46
N VAL A 75 2.84 -10.52 -4.81
CA VAL A 75 1.83 -11.46 -5.28
C VAL A 75 0.52 -11.16 -4.57
N TRP A 76 -0.40 -10.49 -5.28
CA TRP A 76 -1.75 -10.24 -4.78
C TRP A 76 -2.62 -11.48 -4.92
N TYR A 77 -3.42 -11.78 -3.89
CA TYR A 77 -4.49 -12.75 -3.99
C TYR A 77 -5.72 -12.16 -4.69
N SER A 78 -6.67 -13.01 -5.05
CA SER A 78 -7.85 -12.64 -5.84
C SER A 78 -8.78 -11.64 -5.15
N ASP A 79 -8.69 -11.51 -3.83
CA ASP A 79 -9.49 -10.57 -3.03
C ASP A 79 -9.00 -9.12 -3.13
N ASN A 80 -7.82 -8.88 -3.72
CA ASN A 80 -7.14 -7.57 -3.78
C ASN A 80 -6.92 -6.90 -2.41
N ALA A 81 -7.02 -7.65 -1.32
CA ALA A 81 -6.85 -7.19 0.05
C ALA A 81 -5.86 -8.05 0.87
N SER A 82 -5.34 -9.12 0.26
CA SER A 82 -4.30 -9.98 0.82
C SER A 82 -3.25 -10.36 -0.23
N GLY A 83 -2.11 -10.84 0.25
CA GLY A 83 -1.02 -11.27 -0.61
C GLY A 83 0.30 -11.49 0.12
N MET A 84 1.32 -11.73 -0.69
CA MET A 84 2.70 -12.00 -0.29
C MET A 84 3.63 -10.96 -0.92
N ILE A 85 4.59 -10.47 -0.14
CA ILE A 85 5.69 -9.63 -0.60
C ILE A 85 6.97 -10.42 -0.44
N TYR A 86 7.58 -10.81 -1.55
CA TYR A 86 8.90 -11.42 -1.56
C TYR A 86 9.96 -10.34 -1.71
N CYS A 87 10.98 -10.43 -0.88
CA CYS A 87 11.92 -9.34 -0.69
C CYS A 87 13.32 -9.86 -0.39
N LYS A 88 14.32 -8.97 -0.45
CA LYS A 88 15.71 -9.28 -0.13
C LYS A 88 16.24 -8.31 0.91
N TYR A 89 16.96 -8.81 1.91
CA TYR A 89 17.59 -7.96 2.91
C TYR A 89 18.67 -7.07 2.28
N THR A 90 18.44 -5.75 2.33
CA THR A 90 19.43 -4.73 1.99
C THR A 90 20.20 -4.26 3.23
N THR A 91 19.54 -4.28 4.39
CA THR A 91 20.15 -4.11 5.71
C THR A 91 19.63 -5.21 6.62
N ALA A 92 20.51 -6.08 7.13
CA ALA A 92 20.13 -7.13 8.07
C ALA A 92 19.96 -6.57 9.49
N PRO A 93 19.07 -7.17 10.30
CA PRO A 93 18.98 -6.82 11.71
C PRO A 93 20.22 -7.25 12.49
N ASN A 94 20.63 -6.45 13.49
CA ASN A 94 21.82 -6.72 14.30
C ASN A 94 21.81 -8.07 15.05
N TYR A 95 20.61 -8.58 15.37
CA TYR A 95 20.45 -9.86 16.06
C TYR A 95 20.48 -11.07 15.10
N ARG A 96 20.47 -10.83 13.78
CA ARG A 96 20.63 -11.85 12.73
C ARG A 96 21.40 -11.30 11.52
N PRO A 97 22.69 -10.97 11.66
CA PRO A 97 23.48 -10.45 10.54
C PRO A 97 23.60 -11.45 9.38
N GLU A 98 23.42 -12.75 9.63
CA GLU A 98 23.52 -13.83 8.65
C GLU A 98 22.47 -13.79 7.53
N VAL A 99 21.39 -13.01 7.69
CA VAL A 99 20.35 -12.87 6.65
C VAL A 99 20.67 -11.78 5.62
N ALA A 100 21.80 -11.09 5.76
CA ALA A 100 22.21 -10.05 4.81
C ALA A 100 22.26 -10.60 3.37
N ASN A 101 21.65 -9.87 2.43
CA ASN A 101 21.53 -10.26 1.02
C ASN A 101 20.78 -11.59 0.77
N LYS A 102 19.99 -12.07 1.73
CA LYS A 102 19.13 -13.25 1.57
C LYS A 102 17.67 -12.85 1.34
N TYR A 103 16.89 -13.78 0.82
CA TYR A 103 15.48 -13.59 0.48
C TYR A 103 14.56 -13.92 1.66
N TYR A 104 13.49 -13.15 1.78
CA TYR A 104 12.53 -13.18 2.86
C TYR A 104 11.11 -13.00 2.31
N ALA A 105 10.10 -13.13 3.17
CA ALA A 105 8.73 -12.87 2.80
C ALA A 105 7.96 -12.15 3.91
N ILE A 106 7.05 -11.28 3.50
CA ILE A 106 6.06 -10.62 4.34
C ILE A 106 4.67 -10.95 3.78
N ALA A 107 3.78 -11.44 4.62
CA ALA A 107 2.37 -11.65 4.27
C ALA A 107 1.52 -10.48 4.76
N PHE A 108 0.49 -10.13 3.99
CA PHE A 108 -0.53 -9.17 4.42
C PHE A 108 -1.94 -9.66 4.10
N LYS A 109 -2.92 -9.22 4.90
CA LYS A 109 -4.35 -9.46 4.66
C LYS A 109 -5.23 -8.40 5.31
N ASP A 110 -6.52 -8.43 4.98
CA ASP A 110 -7.54 -7.49 5.48
C ASP A 110 -7.13 -6.02 5.22
N LEU A 111 -6.49 -5.74 4.09
CA LEU A 111 -6.03 -4.40 3.72
C LEU A 111 -7.22 -3.45 3.48
N THR A 112 -7.20 -2.32 4.17
CA THR A 112 -8.08 -1.17 3.96
C THR A 112 -7.24 0.10 3.84
N ASP A 113 -7.90 1.25 3.64
CA ASP A 113 -7.20 2.54 3.60
C ASP A 113 -6.47 2.89 4.92
N THR A 114 -6.92 2.30 6.04
CA THR A 114 -6.49 2.69 7.40
C THR A 114 -6.00 1.54 8.26
N THR A 115 -6.24 0.29 7.86
CA THR A 115 -5.87 -0.92 8.61
C THR A 115 -5.29 -1.99 7.70
N VAL A 116 -4.42 -2.82 8.25
CA VAL A 116 -3.92 -4.03 7.59
C VAL A 116 -3.45 -5.02 8.64
N LYS A 117 -3.47 -6.31 8.33
CA LYS A 117 -2.76 -7.33 9.11
C LYS A 117 -1.49 -7.73 8.37
N ILE A 118 -0.33 -7.62 9.02
CA ILE A 118 0.98 -7.95 8.43
C ILE A 118 1.69 -9.00 9.29
N SER A 119 2.46 -9.88 8.66
CA SER A 119 3.39 -10.81 9.30
C SER A 119 4.66 -10.94 8.47
N GLY A 120 5.83 -10.69 9.06
CA GLY A 120 7.07 -11.26 8.53
C GLY A 120 7.05 -12.79 8.67
N ALA A 121 7.71 -13.50 7.75
CA ALA A 121 7.88 -14.95 7.86
C ALA A 121 8.69 -15.34 9.11
N TYR A 122 8.10 -16.13 9.99
CA TYR A 122 8.78 -16.73 11.13
C TYR A 122 8.09 -18.03 11.53
N LYS A 123 8.90 -19.05 11.79
CA LYS A 123 8.46 -20.33 12.32
C LYS A 123 9.54 -20.88 13.26
N GLU A 124 9.13 -21.39 14.41
CA GLU A 124 10.05 -22.06 15.32
C GLU A 124 10.69 -23.28 14.63
N GLY A 125 12.02 -23.34 14.66
CA GLY A 125 12.79 -24.37 13.94
C GLY A 125 12.82 -24.22 12.40
N GLY A 126 12.22 -23.17 11.85
CA GLY A 126 12.27 -22.83 10.43
C GLY A 126 13.52 -22.00 10.06
N VAL A 127 13.66 -21.72 8.77
CA VAL A 127 14.70 -20.81 8.27
C VAL A 127 14.26 -19.35 8.39
N TYR A 128 15.22 -18.43 8.52
CA TYR A 128 14.95 -16.99 8.61
C TYR A 128 15.02 -16.28 7.26
N ALA A 129 15.75 -16.85 6.31
CA ALA A 129 15.91 -16.34 4.96
C ALA A 129 16.47 -17.46 4.06
N THR A 130 16.33 -17.34 2.75
CA THR A 130 16.85 -18.28 1.75
C THR A 130 17.87 -17.62 0.83
N ASP A 131 18.70 -18.40 0.14
CA ASP A 131 19.74 -17.83 -0.73
C ASP A 131 19.17 -17.40 -2.09
N GLU A 132 18.07 -18.02 -2.53
CA GLU A 132 17.39 -17.69 -3.78
C GLU A 132 15.93 -17.25 -3.60
N LEU A 133 15.45 -16.38 -4.50
CA LEU A 133 14.04 -15.96 -4.54
C LEU A 133 13.10 -17.14 -4.78
N ALA A 134 13.50 -18.10 -5.61
CA ALA A 134 12.70 -19.28 -5.89
C ALA A 134 12.52 -20.15 -4.63
N GLU A 135 13.56 -20.29 -3.81
CA GLU A 135 13.47 -20.99 -2.52
C GLU A 135 12.55 -20.26 -1.55
N ALA A 136 12.64 -18.93 -1.46
CA ALA A 136 11.77 -18.13 -0.59
C ALA A 136 10.29 -18.35 -0.91
N LYS A 137 9.95 -18.43 -2.20
CA LYS A 137 8.57 -18.68 -2.68
C LYS A 137 8.06 -20.07 -2.34
N LEU A 138 8.94 -21.06 -2.21
CA LEU A 138 8.57 -22.43 -1.82
C LEU A 138 8.49 -22.58 -0.30
N GLU A 139 9.39 -21.91 0.41
CA GLU A 139 9.54 -22.06 1.86
C GLU A 139 8.54 -21.19 2.64
N PHE A 140 8.45 -19.90 2.32
CA PHE A 140 7.66 -18.94 3.09
C PHE A 140 6.21 -18.87 2.60
N THR A 141 5.42 -19.87 2.99
CA THR A 141 4.00 -19.96 2.64
C THR A 141 3.12 -20.06 3.88
N GLU A 142 1.85 -19.66 3.76
CA GLU A 142 0.85 -19.83 4.83
C GLU A 142 0.69 -21.30 5.20
N ALA A 143 0.69 -22.20 4.21
CA ALA A 143 0.60 -23.65 4.42
C ALA A 143 1.79 -24.21 5.24
N ASN A 144 2.98 -23.63 5.08
CA ASN A 144 4.16 -24.02 5.85
C ASN A 144 4.17 -23.47 7.29
N GLY A 145 3.24 -22.58 7.62
CA GLY A 145 3.01 -22.08 8.99
C GLY A 145 3.92 -20.93 9.41
N TYR A 146 4.40 -20.12 8.47
CA TYR A 146 5.35 -19.01 8.73
C TYR A 146 4.71 -17.69 9.16
N PHE A 147 3.38 -17.56 9.15
CA PHE A 147 2.74 -16.24 9.32
C PHE A 147 1.83 -16.17 10.54
N ILE A 148 2.18 -15.28 11.46
CA ILE A 148 1.40 -14.91 12.64
C ILE A 148 1.07 -13.43 12.52
N TYR A 149 -0.17 -13.15 12.13
CA TYR A 149 -0.61 -11.80 11.79
C TYR A 149 -0.77 -10.91 13.01
N SER A 150 -0.22 -9.70 12.91
CA SER A 150 -0.47 -8.59 13.83
C SER A 150 -1.27 -7.48 13.15
N GLU A 151 -2.02 -6.71 13.92
CA GLU A 151 -2.84 -5.61 13.43
C GLU A 151 -2.08 -4.28 13.38
N PHE A 152 -2.13 -3.63 12.23
CA PHE A 152 -1.50 -2.35 11.96
C PHE A 152 -2.54 -1.30 11.56
N THR A 153 -2.21 -0.06 11.89
CA THR A 153 -2.95 1.13 11.45
C THR A 153 -2.01 2.08 10.72
N VAL A 154 -2.55 2.97 9.89
CA VAL A 154 -1.74 4.00 9.24
C VAL A 154 -1.07 4.90 10.30
N ALA A 155 0.23 5.11 10.16
CA ALA A 155 0.96 6.11 10.92
C ALA A 155 0.55 7.50 10.42
N LYS A 156 -0.02 8.32 11.32
CA LYS A 156 -0.40 9.71 11.06
C LYS A 156 0.74 10.65 11.38
#